data_AF-A0A067CZZ0-F1
#
_entry.id   AF-A0A067CZZ0-F1
#
_cell.length_a   1.000
_cell.length_b   1.000
_cell.length_c   1.000
_cell.angle_alpha   90.00
_cell.angle_beta   90.00
_cell.angle_gamma   90.00
#
_symmetry.space_group_name_H-M   'P 1'
#
loop_
_entity.id
_entity.type
_entity.pdbx_description
1 polymer ?
#
loop_
_entity_poly.entity_id
_entity_poly.type
_entity_poly.pdbx_seq_one_letter_code
_entity_poly.pdbx_strand_id
1 'polypeptide(L)'
;MLKDKPAMSHFVTKHKGNIALWTGFFVFVIFAYHLFSDGDFSFLMTFGAFVRAFGFGILIFKSLTQRSVSGLSLKTLQLYAFVFFFRLCSILRYQGYLPYDRSGDWLYTFIEFVGLALTLGVIFLVTVQFRGSYEFRYDTFGFLHIPSEYGIAYILGPCIFLGMLIHPNLNMNWFADVSWTIALYIEAVAILPQLFMFQKRGGGTVESCISHWVYALAFGSFLHLWFWMFSYHELGEKEAGHHVGYTVIFVQIGHMIMMGDFLYYYFKSLKDGGPMMLPTHGGYQV
;
A
#
# COMPACT_ATOMS: atom_id res chain seq x y z
N MET A 1 24.53 -26.00 -30.12
CA MET A 1 23.65 -26.00 -28.92
C MET A 1 24.40 -25.30 -27.79
N LEU A 2 24.47 -23.97 -27.84
CA LEU A 2 25.40 -23.16 -27.04
C LEU A 2 24.63 -22.31 -26.01
N LYS A 3 24.82 -22.66 -24.73
CA LYS A 3 25.29 -21.74 -23.67
C LYS A 3 24.44 -20.52 -23.25
N ASP A 4 23.17 -20.72 -22.88
CA ASP A 4 22.38 -19.71 -22.11
C ASP A 4 22.38 -19.91 -20.58
N LYS A 5 23.09 -20.93 -20.07
CA LYS A 5 23.13 -21.22 -18.62
C LYS A 5 23.89 -20.22 -17.71
N PRO A 6 24.90 -19.42 -18.15
CA PRO A 6 25.66 -18.59 -17.20
C PRO A 6 24.93 -17.32 -16.74
N ALA A 7 24.11 -16.70 -17.59
CA ALA A 7 23.42 -15.45 -17.26
C ALA A 7 22.32 -15.65 -16.22
N MET A 8 21.50 -16.69 -16.39
CA MET A 8 20.41 -17.02 -15.45
C MET A 8 20.93 -17.46 -14.09
N SER A 9 22.01 -18.25 -14.05
CA SER A 9 22.65 -18.68 -12.79
C SER A 9 23.24 -17.49 -12.02
N HIS A 10 23.87 -16.54 -12.71
CA HIS A 10 24.41 -15.33 -12.09
C HIS A 10 23.31 -14.41 -11.56
N PHE A 11 22.23 -14.22 -12.32
CA PHE A 11 21.06 -13.43 -11.89
C PHE A 11 20.41 -14.00 -10.63
N VAL A 12 20.15 -15.30 -10.60
CA VAL A 12 19.55 -15.99 -9.44
C VAL A 12 20.44 -15.86 -8.20
N THR A 13 21.76 -15.99 -8.37
CA THR A 13 22.71 -15.86 -7.25
C THR A 13 22.73 -14.44 -6.70
N LYS A 14 22.68 -13.42 -7.58
CA LYS A 14 22.65 -12.01 -7.21
C LYS A 14 21.37 -11.60 -6.47
N HIS A 15 20.23 -12.20 -6.84
CA HIS A 15 18.91 -11.85 -6.31
C HIS A 15 18.32 -12.86 -5.32
N LYS A 16 19.12 -13.83 -4.87
CA LYS A 16 18.65 -14.98 -4.08
C LYS A 16 17.76 -14.60 -2.90
N GLY A 17 18.11 -13.57 -2.14
CA GLY A 17 17.32 -13.11 -0.98
C GLY A 17 15.95 -12.55 -1.38
N ASN A 18 15.91 -11.69 -2.40
CA ASN A 18 14.65 -11.11 -2.91
C ASN A 18 13.75 -12.19 -3.52
N ILE A 19 14.34 -13.09 -4.32
CA ILE A 19 13.62 -14.21 -4.93
C ILE A 19 13.05 -15.11 -3.85
N ALA A 20 13.83 -15.49 -2.84
CA ALA A 20 13.37 -16.33 -1.74
C ALA A 20 12.22 -15.67 -0.97
N LEU A 21 12.32 -14.37 -0.68
CA LEU A 21 11.30 -13.60 0.04
C LEU A 21 9.96 -13.57 -0.71
N TRP A 22 9.98 -13.20 -2.00
CA TRP A 22 8.76 -13.12 -2.81
C TRP A 22 8.21 -14.51 -3.19
N THR A 23 9.08 -15.50 -3.44
CA THR A 23 8.65 -16.87 -3.72
C THR A 23 7.99 -17.50 -2.48
N GLY A 24 8.58 -17.31 -1.29
CA GLY A 24 8.00 -17.79 -0.05
C GLY A 24 6.63 -17.18 0.23
N PHE A 25 6.49 -15.87 0.02
CA PHE A 25 5.20 -15.19 0.10
C PHE A 25 4.18 -15.73 -0.92
N PHE A 26 4.58 -15.91 -2.18
CA PHE A 26 3.71 -16.43 -3.23
C PHE A 26 3.23 -17.86 -2.94
N VAL A 27 4.13 -18.74 -2.48
CA VAL A 27 3.77 -20.10 -2.04
C VAL A 27 2.78 -20.06 -0.88
N PHE A 28 2.99 -19.17 0.10
CA PHE A 28 2.06 -18.96 1.21
C PHE A 28 0.68 -18.51 0.72
N VAL A 29 0.60 -17.59 -0.24
CA VAL A 29 -0.68 -17.14 -0.81
C VAL A 29 -1.37 -18.25 -1.58
N ILE A 30 -0.66 -19.05 -2.37
CA ILE A 30 -1.23 -20.23 -3.06
C ILE A 30 -1.79 -21.22 -2.05
N PHE A 31 -1.06 -21.47 -0.96
CA PHE A 31 -1.53 -22.33 0.10
C PHE A 31 -2.80 -21.77 0.76
N ALA A 32 -2.82 -20.47 1.07
CA ALA A 32 -4.00 -19.80 1.61
C ALA A 32 -5.19 -19.83 0.63
N TYR A 33 -4.95 -19.65 -0.68
CA TYR A 33 -5.96 -19.76 -1.72
C TYR A 33 -6.60 -21.16 -1.71
N HIS A 34 -5.79 -22.23 -1.76
CA HIS A 34 -6.32 -23.59 -1.76
C HIS A 34 -7.04 -23.98 -0.47
N LEU A 35 -6.69 -23.37 0.67
CA LEU A 35 -7.36 -23.67 1.92
C LEU A 35 -8.62 -22.84 2.16
N PHE A 36 -8.63 -21.57 1.75
CA PHE A 36 -9.62 -20.59 2.21
C PHE A 36 -10.42 -19.93 1.10
N SER A 37 -10.10 -20.18 -0.18
CA SER A 37 -10.83 -19.65 -1.33
C SER A 37 -11.61 -20.75 -2.04
N ASP A 38 -12.77 -20.37 -2.58
CA ASP A 38 -13.55 -21.22 -3.50
C ASP A 38 -13.17 -20.95 -4.96
N GLY A 39 -12.19 -20.08 -5.19
CA GLY A 39 -11.66 -19.73 -6.50
C GLY A 39 -12.41 -18.59 -7.19
N ASP A 40 -13.24 -17.86 -6.45
CA ASP A 40 -13.98 -16.72 -6.98
C ASP A 40 -13.07 -15.52 -7.26
N PHE A 41 -13.45 -14.71 -8.24
CA PHE A 41 -12.68 -13.54 -8.67
C PHE A 41 -12.43 -12.54 -7.54
N SER A 42 -13.34 -12.43 -6.59
CA SER A 42 -13.22 -11.52 -5.44
C SER A 42 -12.10 -11.91 -4.44
N PHE A 43 -11.53 -13.13 -4.53
CA PHE A 43 -10.31 -13.48 -3.80
C PHE A 43 -9.17 -12.48 -4.06
N LEU A 44 -9.18 -11.83 -5.22
CA LEU A 44 -8.21 -10.80 -5.58
C LEU A 44 -8.11 -9.66 -4.56
N MET A 45 -9.23 -9.29 -3.92
CA MET A 45 -9.23 -8.30 -2.84
C MET A 45 -8.46 -8.81 -1.60
N THR A 46 -8.64 -10.09 -1.26
CA THR A 46 -7.93 -10.76 -0.17
C THR A 46 -6.45 -10.92 -0.47
N PHE A 47 -6.11 -11.24 -1.71
CA PHE A 47 -4.72 -11.26 -2.14
C PHE A 47 -4.08 -9.87 -1.99
N GLY A 48 -4.78 -8.80 -2.41
CA GLY A 48 -4.34 -7.43 -2.18
C GLY A 48 -4.11 -7.09 -0.70
N ALA A 49 -4.96 -7.60 0.22
CA ALA A 49 -4.76 -7.46 1.66
C ALA A 49 -3.51 -8.22 2.15
N PHE A 50 -3.28 -9.45 1.69
CA PHE A 50 -2.08 -10.22 2.01
C PHE A 50 -0.81 -9.49 1.59
N VAL A 51 -0.77 -8.97 0.36
CA VAL A 51 0.40 -8.25 -0.18
C VAL A 51 0.70 -7.02 0.68
N ARG A 52 -0.32 -6.23 1.04
CA ARG A 52 -0.14 -5.03 1.88
C ARG A 52 0.37 -5.39 3.27
N ALA A 53 -0.25 -6.37 3.92
CA ALA A 53 0.19 -6.85 5.24
C ALA A 53 1.63 -7.38 5.19
N PHE A 54 1.98 -8.14 4.15
CA PHE A 54 3.34 -8.60 3.90
C PHE A 54 4.34 -7.46 3.78
N GLY A 55 3.99 -6.40 3.04
CA GLY A 55 4.80 -5.19 2.95
C GLY A 55 5.11 -4.57 4.33
N PHE A 56 4.12 -4.45 5.21
CA PHE A 56 4.36 -3.96 6.58
C PHE A 56 5.20 -4.94 7.41
N GLY A 57 5.04 -6.24 7.19
CA GLY A 57 5.91 -7.27 7.77
C GLY A 57 7.39 -7.08 7.38
N ILE A 58 7.66 -6.74 6.11
CA ILE A 58 9.02 -6.40 5.64
C ILE A 58 9.57 -5.19 6.40
N LEU A 59 8.75 -4.17 6.68
CA LEU A 59 9.21 -3.00 7.45
C LEU A 59 9.54 -3.32 8.91
N ILE A 60 8.75 -4.18 9.56
CA ILE A 60 9.07 -4.67 10.92
C ILE A 60 10.41 -5.41 10.89
N PHE A 61 10.55 -6.38 9.97
CA PHE A 61 11.79 -7.16 9.83
C PHE A 61 13.01 -6.25 9.59
N LYS A 62 12.89 -5.29 8.66
CA LYS A 62 13.90 -4.27 8.38
C LYS A 62 14.28 -3.51 9.64
N SER A 63 13.29 -2.92 10.31
CA SER A 63 13.50 -2.02 11.43
C SER A 63 14.14 -2.72 12.62
N LEU A 64 13.74 -3.96 12.90
CA LEU A 64 14.31 -4.77 13.98
C LEU A 64 15.73 -5.28 13.65
N THR A 65 15.95 -5.74 12.42
CA THR A 65 17.25 -6.30 11.99
C THR A 65 18.33 -5.22 11.93
N GLN A 66 18.00 -4.05 11.38
CA GLN A 66 18.94 -2.94 11.23
C GLN A 66 18.99 -2.01 12.45
N ARG A 67 18.05 -2.16 13.40
CA ARG A 67 17.84 -1.26 14.53
C ARG A 67 17.73 0.21 14.11
N SER A 68 17.07 0.46 12.97
CA SER A 68 16.97 1.78 12.35
C SER A 68 15.69 1.90 11.52
N VAL A 69 15.06 3.07 11.62
CA VAL A 69 13.89 3.48 10.83
C VAL A 69 14.22 4.58 9.81
N SER A 70 15.52 4.79 9.55
CA SER A 70 15.99 5.74 8.52
C SER A 70 15.29 5.44 7.18
N GLY A 71 14.76 6.50 6.55
CA GLY A 71 14.09 6.45 5.24
C GLY A 71 12.59 6.16 5.26
N LEU A 72 11.97 6.00 6.43
CA LEU A 72 10.51 5.85 6.56
C LEU A 72 9.84 7.18 6.87
N SER A 73 8.73 7.48 6.19
CA SER A 73 7.85 8.60 6.52
C SER A 73 6.82 8.18 7.56
N LEU A 74 6.82 8.82 8.73
CA LEU A 74 5.81 8.57 9.76
C LEU A 74 4.40 8.91 9.26
N LYS A 75 4.27 9.94 8.42
CA LYS A 75 2.99 10.40 7.87
C LYS A 75 2.33 9.33 7.01
N THR A 76 3.08 8.67 6.13
CA THR A 76 2.54 7.55 5.35
C THR A 76 2.06 6.42 6.25
N LEU A 77 2.82 6.07 7.29
CA LEU A 77 2.42 5.02 8.24
C LEU A 77 1.14 5.39 8.99
N GLN A 78 1.00 6.65 9.45
CA GLN A 78 -0.22 7.15 10.09
C GLN A 78 -1.42 7.12 9.15
N LEU A 79 -1.25 7.52 7.88
CA LEU A 79 -2.31 7.46 6.88
C LEU A 79 -2.77 6.02 6.64
N TYR A 80 -1.85 5.06 6.52
CA TYR A 80 -2.23 3.65 6.41
C TYR A 80 -2.90 3.11 7.69
N ALA A 81 -2.53 3.57 8.88
CA ALA A 81 -3.27 3.22 10.10
C ALA A 81 -4.73 3.70 10.03
N PHE A 82 -4.98 4.90 9.49
CA PHE A 82 -6.35 5.37 9.21
C PHE A 82 -7.05 4.56 8.12
N VAL A 83 -6.35 4.16 7.05
CA VAL A 83 -6.89 3.28 6.00
C VAL A 83 -7.42 1.99 6.62
N PHE A 84 -6.60 1.29 7.41
CA PHE A 84 -7.02 0.05 8.07
C PHE A 84 -8.15 0.29 9.07
N PHE A 85 -8.07 1.36 9.86
CA PHE A 85 -9.11 1.71 10.83
C PHE A 85 -10.48 1.93 10.14
N PHE A 86 -10.55 2.81 9.14
CA PHE A 86 -11.79 3.11 8.44
C PHE A 86 -12.31 1.90 7.65
N ARG A 87 -11.42 1.06 7.09
CA ARG A 87 -11.86 -0.17 6.42
C ARG A 87 -12.47 -1.16 7.40
N LEU A 88 -11.82 -1.40 8.54
CA LEU A 88 -12.33 -2.27 9.60
C LEU A 88 -13.69 -1.77 10.13
N CYS A 89 -13.86 -0.46 10.34
CA CYS A 89 -15.14 0.12 10.71
C CYS A 89 -16.27 -0.21 9.72
N SER A 90 -15.96 -0.40 8.43
CA SER A 90 -16.94 -0.82 7.43
C SER A 90 -17.24 -2.32 7.45
N ILE A 91 -16.20 -3.16 7.52
CA ILE A 91 -16.32 -4.60 7.28
C ILE A 91 -16.57 -5.44 8.54
N LEU A 92 -16.44 -4.87 9.74
CA LEU A 92 -16.59 -5.62 10.99
C LEU A 92 -18.03 -6.04 11.30
N ARG A 93 -19.00 -5.20 10.92
CA ARG A 93 -20.43 -5.43 11.22
C ARG A 93 -21.24 -5.79 9.98
N TYR A 94 -20.75 -5.43 8.79
CA TYR A 94 -21.48 -5.55 7.54
C TYR A 94 -20.66 -6.24 6.48
N GLN A 95 -21.33 -6.91 5.54
CA GLN A 95 -20.71 -7.76 4.53
C GLN A 95 -20.67 -7.13 3.13
N GLY A 96 -21.24 -5.94 2.92
CA GLY A 96 -21.43 -5.35 1.60
C GLY A 96 -20.13 -5.00 0.85
N TYR A 97 -19.01 -4.90 1.56
CA TYR A 97 -17.68 -4.66 0.97
C TYR A 97 -16.68 -5.80 1.23
N LEU A 98 -17.14 -6.92 1.77
CA LEU A 98 -16.30 -8.11 1.88
C LEU A 98 -16.15 -8.76 0.50
N PRO A 99 -15.02 -9.44 0.22
CA PRO A 99 -14.93 -10.37 -0.89
C PRO A 99 -16.10 -11.37 -0.83
N TYR A 100 -16.71 -11.67 -1.98
CA TYR A 100 -17.76 -12.68 -2.07
C TYR A 100 -17.20 -14.11 -1.90
N ASP A 101 -15.94 -14.32 -2.27
CA ASP A 101 -15.19 -15.54 -2.06
C ASP A 101 -15.21 -15.95 -0.58
N ARG A 102 -15.10 -17.26 -0.30
CA ARG A 102 -15.03 -17.80 1.08
C ARG A 102 -13.93 -17.16 1.92
N SER A 103 -12.88 -16.61 1.31
CA SER A 103 -11.85 -15.87 2.02
C SER A 103 -12.39 -14.59 2.68
N GLY A 104 -13.51 -14.05 2.20
CA GLY A 104 -14.19 -12.88 2.75
C GLY A 104 -14.83 -13.11 4.11
N ASP A 105 -15.21 -14.35 4.44
CA ASP A 105 -15.96 -14.69 5.66
C ASP A 105 -15.24 -14.25 6.95
N TRP A 106 -13.93 -14.48 7.01
CA TRP A 106 -13.12 -14.16 8.18
C TRP A 106 -11.68 -13.80 7.82
N LEU A 107 -11.12 -14.42 6.79
CA LEU A 107 -9.71 -14.29 6.46
C LEU A 107 -9.36 -12.86 6.01
N TYR A 108 -10.19 -12.24 5.16
CA TYR A 108 -10.01 -10.85 4.76
C TYR A 108 -9.95 -9.90 5.96
N THR A 109 -10.96 -9.95 6.82
CA THR A 109 -11.04 -9.13 8.04
C THR A 109 -9.85 -9.40 8.98
N PHE A 110 -9.46 -10.67 9.14
CA PHE A 110 -8.28 -11.05 9.92
C PHE A 110 -7.00 -10.41 9.39
N ILE A 111 -6.79 -10.44 8.07
CA ILE A 111 -5.60 -9.83 7.44
C ILE A 111 -5.61 -8.30 7.61
N GLU A 112 -6.77 -7.66 7.50
CA GLU A 112 -6.89 -6.20 7.75
C GLU A 112 -6.52 -5.84 9.20
N PHE A 113 -6.89 -6.66 10.19
CA PHE A 113 -6.40 -6.52 11.56
C PHE A 113 -4.89 -6.73 11.69
N VAL A 114 -4.34 -7.75 11.04
CA VAL A 114 -2.89 -8.00 11.03
C VAL A 114 -2.16 -6.81 10.39
N GLY A 115 -2.69 -6.27 9.29
CA GLY A 115 -2.20 -5.06 8.63
C GLY A 115 -2.15 -3.88 9.59
N LEU A 116 -3.25 -3.57 10.28
CA LEU A 116 -3.31 -2.52 11.28
C LEU A 116 -2.27 -2.73 12.40
N ALA A 117 -2.20 -3.94 12.95
CA ALA A 117 -1.27 -4.27 14.04
C ALA A 117 0.19 -4.10 13.61
N LEU A 118 0.55 -4.55 12.41
CA LEU A 118 1.90 -4.36 11.86
C LEU A 118 2.19 -2.88 11.62
N THR A 119 1.27 -2.11 11.05
CA THR A 119 1.44 -0.66 10.83
C THR A 119 1.63 0.08 12.16
N LEU A 120 0.80 -0.20 13.17
CA LEU A 120 0.96 0.37 14.52
C LEU A 120 2.29 -0.04 15.15
N GLY A 121 2.73 -1.29 14.92
CA GLY A 121 4.05 -1.76 15.32
C GLY A 121 5.18 -0.93 14.69
N VAL A 122 5.13 -0.66 13.38
CA VAL A 122 6.14 0.20 12.72
C VAL A 122 6.06 1.63 13.26
N ILE A 123 4.87 2.18 13.49
CA ILE A 123 4.71 3.51 14.12
C ILE A 123 5.36 3.55 15.50
N PHE A 124 5.18 2.51 16.33
CA PHE A 124 5.85 2.40 17.62
C PHE A 124 7.38 2.35 17.47
N LEU A 125 7.89 1.58 16.50
CA LEU A 125 9.33 1.53 16.21
C LEU A 125 9.87 2.90 15.78
N VAL A 126 9.12 3.68 15.00
CA VAL A 126 9.52 5.02 14.55
C VAL A 126 9.45 6.06 15.66
N THR A 127 8.38 6.05 16.47
CA THR A 127 8.11 7.11 17.44
C THR A 127 8.75 6.87 18.80
N VAL A 128 9.01 5.61 19.17
CA VAL A 128 9.54 5.22 20.48
C VAL A 128 10.90 4.54 20.34
N GLN A 129 10.95 3.32 19.80
CA GLN A 129 12.11 2.44 19.93
C GLN A 129 13.36 2.93 19.18
N PHE A 130 13.21 3.36 17.93
CA PHE A 130 14.30 3.78 17.05
C PHE A 130 14.18 5.25 16.64
N ARG A 131 13.50 6.06 17.47
CA ARG A 131 13.26 7.50 17.22
C ARG A 131 14.53 8.27 16.85
N GLY A 132 15.68 7.92 17.42
CA GLY A 132 16.96 8.58 17.11
C GLY A 132 17.44 8.42 15.67
N SER A 133 16.96 7.40 14.96
CA SER A 133 17.26 7.17 13.53
C SER A 133 16.21 7.74 12.58
N TYR A 134 15.15 8.36 13.13
CA TYR A 134 14.08 8.96 12.34
C TYR A 134 14.50 10.31 11.77
N GLU A 135 14.28 10.51 10.48
CA GLU A 135 14.81 11.66 9.76
C GLU A 135 13.75 12.73 9.50
N PHE A 136 13.43 13.47 10.57
CA PHE A 136 12.44 14.55 10.52
C PHE A 136 12.73 15.60 9.44
N ARG A 137 14.01 15.85 9.15
CA ARG A 137 14.44 16.81 8.11
C ARG A 137 13.87 16.51 6.72
N TYR A 138 13.67 15.23 6.39
CA TYR A 138 13.17 14.82 5.08
C TYR A 138 11.65 14.56 5.08
N ASP A 139 11.06 14.15 6.20
CA ASP A 139 9.61 13.95 6.33
C ASP A 139 8.84 15.26 6.55
N THR A 140 8.94 16.18 5.59
CA THR A 140 8.36 17.53 5.65
C THR A 140 7.08 17.70 4.83
N PHE A 141 6.42 16.59 4.47
CA PHE A 141 5.18 16.61 3.69
C PHE A 141 4.10 17.48 4.36
N GLY A 142 3.62 18.49 3.63
CA GLY A 142 2.64 19.50 4.03
C GLY A 142 2.71 20.70 3.07
N PHE A 143 1.59 21.39 2.83
CA PHE A 143 1.51 22.47 1.81
C PHE A 143 0.60 23.62 2.28
N LEU A 144 1.07 24.88 2.35
CA LEU A 144 0.27 26.06 2.73
C LEU A 144 0.07 26.24 4.27
N HIS A 145 1.09 26.77 4.94
CA HIS A 145 1.06 27.32 6.31
C HIS A 145 0.70 26.39 7.48
N ILE A 146 0.31 25.13 7.28
CA ILE A 146 0.17 24.16 8.38
C ILE A 146 1.55 23.58 8.71
N PRO A 147 1.94 23.50 9.99
CA PRO A 147 3.19 22.88 10.40
C PRO A 147 3.31 21.45 9.85
N SER A 148 4.51 21.04 9.42
CA SER A 148 4.74 19.69 8.87
C SER A 148 4.30 18.57 9.83
N GLU A 149 4.19 18.83 11.13
CA GLU A 149 3.65 17.88 12.12
C GLU A 149 2.19 17.47 11.81
N TYR A 150 1.38 18.39 11.29
CA TYR A 150 -0.01 18.15 10.92
C TYR A 150 -0.20 17.89 9.42
N GLY A 151 0.87 17.56 8.70
CA GLY A 151 0.87 17.37 7.25
C GLY A 151 -0.10 16.30 6.74
N ILE A 152 -0.48 15.32 7.59
CA ILE A 152 -1.48 14.31 7.23
C ILE A 152 -2.88 14.91 7.00
N ALA A 153 -3.18 16.08 7.57
CA ALA A 153 -4.48 16.74 7.43
C ALA A 153 -4.81 17.12 5.98
N TYR A 154 -3.78 17.38 5.16
CA TYR A 154 -3.93 17.67 3.72
C TYR A 154 -4.47 16.49 2.92
N ILE A 155 -4.28 15.27 3.42
CA ILE A 155 -4.81 14.06 2.81
C ILE A 155 -6.13 13.69 3.50
N LEU A 156 -6.15 13.64 4.83
CA LEU A 156 -7.32 13.21 5.58
C LEU A 156 -8.53 14.11 5.34
N GLY A 157 -8.37 15.44 5.38
CA GLY A 157 -9.48 16.39 5.24
C GLY A 157 -10.24 16.22 3.92
N PRO A 158 -9.57 16.33 2.75
CA PRO A 158 -10.21 16.13 1.45
C PRO A 158 -10.78 14.71 1.27
N CYS A 159 -10.09 13.66 1.73
CA CYS A 159 -10.59 12.29 1.59
C CYS A 159 -11.85 12.04 2.44
N ILE A 160 -11.90 12.58 3.67
CA ILE A 160 -13.08 12.49 4.53
C ILE A 160 -14.24 13.26 3.91
N PHE A 161 -13.99 14.51 3.47
CA PHE A 161 -15.00 15.35 2.84
C PHE A 161 -15.58 14.70 1.57
N LEU A 162 -14.71 14.24 0.66
CA LEU A 162 -15.16 13.55 -0.56
C LEU A 162 -15.85 12.23 -0.25
N GLY A 163 -15.37 11.47 0.75
CA GLY A 163 -15.99 10.21 1.16
C GLY A 163 -17.41 10.39 1.71
N MET A 164 -17.67 11.50 2.41
CA MET A 164 -19.03 11.85 2.85
C MET A 164 -19.96 12.23 1.70
N LEU A 165 -19.44 12.82 0.62
CA LEU A 165 -20.23 13.29 -0.52
C LEU A 165 -20.46 12.21 -1.59
N ILE A 166 -19.44 11.40 -1.88
CA ILE A 166 -19.44 10.42 -2.96
C ILE A 166 -19.08 9.06 -2.37
N HIS A 167 -20.09 8.30 -1.93
CA HIS A 167 -19.96 6.95 -1.37
C HIS A 167 -21.01 6.00 -1.96
N PRO A 168 -20.75 4.69 -2.01
CA PRO A 168 -21.74 3.68 -2.36
C PRO A 168 -22.72 3.47 -1.21
N ASN A 169 -23.72 2.61 -1.39
CA ASN A 169 -24.71 2.28 -0.34
C ASN A 169 -24.87 0.75 -0.23
N LEU A 170 -23.75 0.01 -0.23
CA LEU A 170 -23.78 -1.45 -0.24
C LEU A 170 -24.21 -2.05 1.10
N ASN A 171 -23.84 -1.41 2.21
CA ASN A 171 -24.17 -1.84 3.57
C ASN A 171 -25.54 -1.34 4.05
N MET A 172 -26.19 -0.44 3.30
CA MET A 172 -27.39 0.27 3.76
C MET A 172 -27.17 0.98 5.11
N ASN A 173 -25.93 1.40 5.38
CA ASN A 173 -25.54 2.04 6.61
C ASN A 173 -24.52 3.13 6.31
N TRP A 174 -24.98 4.38 6.38
CA TRP A 174 -24.20 5.56 6.04
C TRP A 174 -22.78 5.57 6.64
N PHE A 175 -22.65 5.25 7.93
CA PHE A 175 -21.33 5.22 8.58
C PHE A 175 -20.40 4.18 7.97
N ALA A 176 -20.87 2.95 7.75
CA ALA A 176 -20.05 1.89 7.20
C ALA A 176 -19.68 2.13 5.73
N ASP A 177 -20.62 2.64 4.94
CA ASP A 177 -20.44 2.96 3.53
C ASP A 177 -19.47 4.14 3.32
N VAL A 178 -19.64 5.22 4.08
CA VAL A 178 -18.71 6.36 4.09
C VAL A 178 -17.33 5.93 4.58
N SER A 179 -17.26 5.13 5.65
CA SER A 179 -15.98 4.65 6.20
C SER A 179 -15.18 3.81 5.19
N TRP A 180 -15.84 2.94 4.42
CA TRP A 180 -15.19 2.21 3.33
C TRP A 180 -14.61 3.15 2.27
N THR A 181 -15.42 4.13 1.86
CA THR A 181 -15.04 5.09 0.81
C THR A 181 -13.88 5.98 1.26
N ILE A 182 -13.89 6.44 2.51
CA ILE A 182 -12.80 7.20 3.12
C ILE A 182 -11.51 6.37 3.09
N ALA A 183 -11.57 5.10 3.48
CA ALA A 183 -10.40 4.22 3.45
C ALA A 183 -9.82 4.10 2.04
N LEU A 184 -10.67 3.94 1.02
CA LEU A 184 -10.27 3.86 -0.39
C LEU A 184 -9.60 5.16 -0.88
N TYR A 185 -10.20 6.31 -0.58
CA TYR A 185 -9.64 7.61 -0.97
C TYR A 185 -8.32 7.90 -0.28
N ILE A 186 -8.20 7.63 1.03
CA ILE A 186 -6.93 7.81 1.76
C ILE A 186 -5.87 6.88 1.16
N GLU A 187 -6.17 5.60 0.94
CA GLU A 187 -5.19 4.62 0.43
C GLU A 187 -4.57 5.04 -0.90
N ALA A 188 -5.40 5.58 -1.80
CA ALA A 188 -4.96 6.05 -3.10
C ALA A 188 -3.87 7.14 -3.04
N VAL A 189 -3.77 7.89 -1.95
CA VAL A 189 -2.80 8.99 -1.79
C VAL A 189 -1.89 8.84 -0.56
N ALA A 190 -2.09 7.82 0.29
CA ALA A 190 -1.38 7.63 1.56
C ALA A 190 0.15 7.50 1.40
N ILE A 191 0.61 7.07 0.22
CA ILE A 191 2.03 6.90 -0.10
C ILE A 191 2.74 8.22 -0.45
N LEU A 192 2.01 9.32 -0.69
CA LEU A 192 2.58 10.61 -1.09
C LEU A 192 3.68 11.13 -0.14
N PRO A 193 3.51 11.13 1.19
CA PRO A 193 4.57 11.56 2.10
C PRO A 193 5.87 10.76 1.95
N GLN A 194 5.78 9.46 1.73
CA GLN A 194 6.94 8.59 1.49
C GLN A 194 7.64 8.92 0.17
N LEU A 195 6.88 9.11 -0.92
CA LEU A 195 7.45 9.51 -2.22
C LEU A 195 8.11 10.89 -2.12
N PHE A 196 7.47 11.82 -1.42
CA PHE A 196 8.02 13.16 -1.15
C PHE A 196 9.31 13.09 -0.34
N MET A 197 9.38 12.23 0.69
CA MET A 197 10.59 12.01 1.48
C MET A 197 11.74 11.49 0.62
N PHE A 198 11.48 10.59 -0.33
CA PHE A 198 12.51 10.13 -1.27
C PHE A 198 13.05 11.25 -2.14
N GLN A 199 12.18 12.12 -2.65
CA GLN A 199 12.59 13.30 -3.43
C GLN A 199 13.40 14.28 -2.57
N LYS A 200 12.99 14.54 -1.33
CA LYS A 200 13.68 15.45 -0.39
C LYS A 200 15.04 14.97 0.06
N ARG A 201 15.25 13.65 0.13
CA ARG A 201 16.58 13.06 0.34
C ARG A 201 17.55 13.33 -0.82
N GLY A 202 17.07 13.93 -1.92
CA GLY A 202 17.89 14.43 -3.01
C GLY A 202 18.05 13.47 -4.17
N GLY A 203 17.23 12.40 -4.24
CA GLY A 203 17.47 11.26 -5.12
C GLY A 203 18.71 10.46 -4.66
N GLY A 204 18.62 9.15 -4.70
CA GLY A 204 19.65 8.29 -4.12
C GLY A 204 19.18 6.87 -3.95
N THR A 205 20.02 6.05 -3.29
CA THR A 205 19.72 4.66 -3.03
C THR A 205 18.54 4.53 -2.09
N VAL A 206 17.43 4.02 -2.60
CA VAL A 206 16.31 3.53 -1.78
C VAL A 206 16.72 2.17 -1.25
N GLU A 207 16.60 2.02 0.06
CA GLU A 207 16.90 0.77 0.73
C GLU A 207 15.98 -0.35 0.21
N SER A 208 16.54 -1.55 -0.03
CA SER A 208 15.80 -2.65 -0.66
C SER A 208 14.51 -3.01 0.07
N CYS A 209 14.52 -3.12 1.40
CA CYS A 209 13.32 -3.46 2.17
C CYS A 209 12.22 -2.40 2.03
N ILE A 210 12.59 -1.11 2.05
CA ILE A 210 11.65 0.00 1.86
C ILE A 210 11.09 -0.05 0.44
N SER A 211 11.94 -0.30 -0.57
CA SER A 211 11.48 -0.41 -1.96
C SER A 211 10.48 -1.57 -2.17
N HIS A 212 10.72 -2.72 -1.54
CA HIS A 212 9.81 -3.87 -1.58
C HIS A 212 8.50 -3.59 -0.86
N TRP A 213 8.53 -2.86 0.26
CA TRP A 213 7.31 -2.43 0.94
C TRP A 213 6.48 -1.49 0.08
N VAL A 214 7.08 -0.45 -0.51
CA VAL A 214 6.36 0.49 -1.38
C VAL A 214 5.81 -0.22 -2.62
N TYR A 215 6.57 -1.16 -3.20
CA TYR A 215 6.08 -2.02 -4.28
C TYR A 215 4.91 -2.90 -3.84
N ALA A 216 4.97 -3.51 -2.65
CA ALA A 216 3.88 -4.32 -2.11
C ALA A 216 2.59 -3.49 -1.96
N LEU A 217 2.69 -2.25 -1.48
CA LEU A 217 1.54 -1.35 -1.41
C LEU A 217 0.95 -1.07 -2.80
N ALA A 218 1.79 -0.72 -3.78
CA ALA A 218 1.34 -0.50 -5.16
C ALA A 218 0.73 -1.74 -5.80
N PHE A 219 1.32 -2.92 -5.59
CA PHE A 219 0.81 -4.18 -6.12
C PHE A 219 -0.52 -4.56 -5.47
N GLY A 220 -0.66 -4.38 -4.15
CA GLY A 220 -1.94 -4.55 -3.46
C GLY A 220 -3.05 -3.66 -4.04
N SER A 221 -2.75 -2.38 -4.26
CA SER A 221 -3.69 -1.44 -4.90
C SER A 221 -3.97 -1.79 -6.37
N PHE A 222 -3.01 -2.33 -7.11
CA PHE A 222 -3.22 -2.80 -8.47
C PHE A 222 -4.22 -3.97 -8.52
N LEU A 223 -4.13 -4.91 -7.57
CA LEU A 223 -5.08 -6.03 -7.46
C LEU A 223 -6.49 -5.52 -7.13
N HIS A 224 -6.61 -4.51 -6.27
CA HIS A 224 -7.89 -3.84 -5.99
C HIS A 224 -8.43 -3.11 -7.22
N LEU A 225 -7.59 -2.37 -7.96
CA LEU A 225 -7.99 -1.71 -9.20
C LEU A 225 -8.50 -2.75 -10.20
N TRP A 226 -7.77 -3.84 -10.37
CA TRP A 226 -8.15 -4.92 -11.27
C TRP A 226 -9.50 -5.51 -10.89
N PHE A 227 -9.74 -5.78 -9.61
CA PHE A 227 -11.05 -6.24 -9.14
C PHE A 227 -12.18 -5.25 -9.50
N TRP A 228 -11.98 -3.97 -9.16
CA TRP A 228 -13.00 -2.95 -9.39
C TRP A 228 -13.24 -2.68 -10.87
N MET A 229 -12.22 -2.77 -11.74
CA MET A 229 -12.40 -2.59 -13.19
C MET A 229 -13.47 -3.51 -13.78
N PHE A 230 -13.66 -4.69 -13.20
CA PHE A 230 -14.70 -5.64 -13.63
C PHE A 230 -15.97 -5.59 -12.76
N SER A 231 -15.90 -5.05 -11.54
CA SER A 231 -16.99 -5.12 -10.55
C SER A 231 -17.56 -3.74 -10.14
N TYR A 232 -17.12 -2.65 -10.76
CA TYR A 232 -17.52 -1.28 -10.37
C TYR A 232 -19.02 -1.00 -10.51
N HIS A 233 -19.72 -1.75 -11.37
CA HIS A 233 -21.15 -1.57 -11.62
C HIS A 233 -21.97 -1.94 -10.38
N GLU A 234 -21.53 -2.94 -9.61
CA GLU A 234 -22.15 -3.37 -8.35
C GLU A 234 -22.24 -2.22 -7.33
N LEU A 235 -21.27 -1.29 -7.34
CA LEU A 235 -21.26 -0.11 -6.46
C LEU A 235 -22.41 0.87 -6.76
N GLY A 236 -22.97 0.84 -7.96
CA GLY A 236 -24.01 1.77 -8.41
C GLY A 236 -25.45 1.25 -8.31
N GLU A 237 -25.65 -0.06 -8.07
CA GLU A 237 -26.97 -0.71 -8.18
C GLU A 237 -27.92 -0.41 -7.02
N LYS A 238 -27.40 -0.11 -5.82
CA LYS A 238 -28.21 0.09 -4.60
C LYS A 238 -28.47 1.56 -4.26
N GLU A 239 -29.03 2.31 -5.21
CA GLU A 239 -29.43 3.73 -5.05
C GLU A 239 -28.28 4.75 -4.88
N ALA A 240 -27.01 4.32 -4.87
CA ALA A 240 -25.86 5.22 -4.76
C ALA A 240 -25.56 6.01 -6.05
N GLY A 241 -26.11 5.56 -7.19
CA GLY A 241 -25.89 6.16 -8.50
C GLY A 241 -24.60 5.69 -9.18
N HIS A 242 -24.65 5.53 -10.51
CA HIS A 242 -23.54 4.95 -11.30
C HIS A 242 -22.22 5.74 -11.22
N HIS A 243 -22.26 7.01 -10.84
CA HIS A 243 -21.08 7.88 -10.76
C HIS A 243 -20.05 7.40 -9.71
N VAL A 244 -20.50 6.74 -8.64
CA VAL A 244 -19.62 6.24 -7.56
C VAL A 244 -18.63 5.21 -8.08
N GLY A 245 -19.10 4.23 -8.87
CA GLY A 245 -18.24 3.21 -9.46
C GLY A 245 -17.14 3.81 -10.34
N TYR A 246 -17.49 4.79 -11.18
CA TYR A 246 -16.51 5.51 -12.00
C TYR A 246 -15.50 6.30 -11.15
N THR A 247 -15.93 6.94 -10.07
CA THR A 247 -15.04 7.65 -9.14
C THR A 247 -14.04 6.69 -8.50
N VAL A 248 -14.48 5.51 -8.07
CA VAL A 248 -13.61 4.47 -7.48
C VAL A 248 -12.53 4.02 -8.46
N ILE A 249 -12.86 3.82 -9.73
CA ILE A 249 -11.88 3.50 -10.78
C ILE A 249 -10.93 4.67 -11.02
N PHE A 250 -11.47 5.88 -11.17
CA PHE A 250 -10.68 7.08 -11.42
C PHE A 250 -9.62 7.31 -10.34
N VAL A 251 -9.99 7.20 -9.07
CA VAL A 251 -9.08 7.37 -7.93
C VAL A 251 -7.97 6.31 -7.94
N GLN A 252 -8.29 5.06 -8.22
CA GLN A 252 -7.31 3.97 -8.26
C GLN A 252 -6.37 4.05 -9.48
N ILE A 253 -6.87 4.48 -10.64
CA ILE A 253 -6.02 4.80 -11.79
C ILE A 253 -5.08 5.96 -11.45
N GLY A 254 -5.57 7.01 -10.79
CA GLY A 254 -4.76 8.12 -10.31
C GLY A 254 -3.63 7.65 -9.38
N HIS A 255 -3.92 6.71 -8.48
CA HIS A 255 -2.92 6.08 -7.62
C HIS A 255 -1.85 5.33 -8.44
N MET A 256 -2.24 4.54 -9.46
CA MET A 256 -1.29 3.83 -10.33
C MET A 256 -0.39 4.78 -11.12
N ILE A 257 -0.95 5.88 -11.64
CA ILE A 257 -0.18 6.92 -12.34
C ILE A 257 0.84 7.55 -11.40
N MET A 258 0.42 7.91 -10.19
CA MET A 258 1.30 8.48 -9.16
C MET A 258 2.46 7.53 -8.79
N MET A 259 2.19 6.21 -8.75
CA MET A 259 3.20 5.19 -8.48
C MET A 259 4.09 4.88 -9.70
N GLY A 260 3.74 5.36 -10.90
CA GLY A 260 4.39 4.97 -12.16
C GLY A 260 5.90 5.21 -12.19
N ASP A 261 6.36 6.38 -11.75
CA ASP A 261 7.80 6.72 -11.70
C ASP A 261 8.55 5.79 -10.75
N PHE A 262 8.03 5.60 -9.53
CA PHE A 262 8.60 4.68 -8.55
C PHE A 262 8.69 3.25 -9.11
N LEU A 263 7.61 2.75 -9.71
CA LEU A 263 7.54 1.39 -10.26
C LEU A 263 8.55 1.20 -11.40
N TYR A 264 8.73 2.20 -12.26
CA TYR A 264 9.74 2.15 -13.32
C TYR A 264 11.16 1.96 -12.74
N TYR A 265 11.55 2.76 -11.76
CA TYR A 265 12.86 2.64 -11.13
C TYR A 265 13.02 1.36 -10.30
N TYR A 266 11.94 0.88 -9.68
CA TYR A 266 11.92 -0.39 -8.98
C TYR A 266 12.22 -1.56 -9.92
N PHE A 267 11.48 -1.69 -11.04
CA PHE A 267 11.72 -2.76 -12.01
C PHE A 267 13.07 -2.64 -12.73
N LYS A 268 13.52 -1.41 -13.00
CA LYS A 268 14.86 -1.16 -13.53
C LYS A 268 15.94 -1.69 -12.58
N SER A 269 15.81 -1.41 -11.28
CA SER A 269 16.77 -1.89 -10.27
C SER A 269 16.80 -3.41 -10.15
N LEU A 270 15.64 -4.08 -10.30
CA LEU A 270 15.55 -5.53 -10.33
C LEU A 270 16.24 -6.14 -11.56
N LYS A 271 16.10 -5.50 -12.72
CA LYS A 271 16.74 -5.94 -13.96
C LYS A 271 18.26 -5.78 -13.91
N ASP A 272 18.73 -4.64 -13.44
CA ASP A 272 20.17 -4.29 -13.40
C ASP A 272 20.88 -4.97 -12.19
N GLY A 273 20.08 -5.38 -11.20
CA GLY A 273 20.53 -5.95 -9.93
C GLY A 273 21.32 -5.01 -9.05
N GLY A 274 21.17 -3.71 -9.26
CA GLY A 274 21.74 -2.66 -8.42
C GLY A 274 20.76 -2.19 -7.34
N PRO A 275 21.22 -1.33 -6.42
CA PRO A 275 20.30 -0.59 -5.55
C PRO A 275 19.29 0.21 -6.37
N MET A 276 18.07 0.35 -5.86
CA MET A 276 17.08 1.22 -6.48
C MET A 276 17.53 2.68 -6.35
N MET A 277 17.69 3.35 -7.48
CA MET A 277 18.12 4.75 -7.54
C MET A 277 16.99 5.59 -8.13
N LEU A 278 16.48 6.53 -7.35
CA LEU A 278 15.52 7.52 -7.84
C LEU A 278 16.26 8.69 -8.51
N PRO A 279 15.66 9.34 -9.53
CA PRO A 279 16.30 10.39 -10.27
C PRO A 279 16.58 11.58 -9.36
N THR A 280 17.84 12.00 -9.35
CA THR A 280 18.23 13.28 -8.77
C THR A 280 17.73 14.37 -9.73
N HIS A 281 16.55 14.93 -9.47
CA HIS A 281 16.19 16.18 -10.13
C HIS A 281 17.22 17.20 -9.65
N GLY A 282 18.04 17.68 -10.60
CA GLY A 282 19.33 18.33 -10.36
C GLY A 282 19.32 19.20 -9.11
N GLY A 283 20.35 19.03 -8.28
CA GLY A 283 20.55 19.85 -7.11
C GLY A 283 20.32 21.32 -7.48
N TYR A 284 19.39 21.96 -6.80
CA TYR A 284 19.47 23.40 -6.62
C TYR A 284 20.75 23.62 -5.82
N GLN A 285 21.86 23.80 -6.55
CA GLN A 285 23.03 24.48 -6.01
C GLN A 285 22.59 25.91 -5.74
N VAL A 286 22.32 26.20 -4.48
CA VAL A 286 22.32 27.54 -3.92
C VAL A 286 23.29 27.53 -2.76
#